data_AF-A0A1B6D6F4-F1
#
_entry.id   AF-A0A1B6D6F4-F1
#
_cell.length_a   1.000
_cell.length_b   1.000
_cell.length_c   1.000
_cell.angle_alpha   90.00
_cell.angle_beta   90.00
_cell.angle_gamma   90.00
#
_symmetry.space_group_name_H-M   'P 1'
#
loop_
_entity.id
_entity.type
_entity.pdbx_description
1 polymer ?
#
loop_
_entity_poly.entity_id
_entity_poly.type
_entity_poly.pdbx_seq_one_letter_code
_entity_poly.pdbx_strand_id
1 'polypeptide(L)'
;EKLSTRLAGKYMGFPRKCLQQYDKYFVKGTKLRRAYMGLALYAAEYKVRQLWSQGLAVVMDGYWLNQTAQVIAWMFSSRNLSLPAPGHRVYEWPEDLTMPDIIFYLKVPIRDTVQLPAWMSLVPEVYKRIKKPKVVVLEPKAGVDDTVAAMHKYMDGFLKDKCDLSCTTPWPESEHVAYEY
;
A
#
# COMPACT_ATOMS: atom_id res chain seq x y z
N GLU A 1 -6.43 2.85 -8.64
CA GLU A 1 -7.75 2.56 -9.26
C GLU A 1 -7.65 1.84 -10.60
N LYS A 2 -7.14 2.45 -11.68
CA LYS A 2 -7.06 1.80 -13.02
C LYS A 2 -6.47 0.38 -13.04
N LEU A 3 -5.43 0.12 -12.24
CA LEU A 3 -4.85 -1.22 -12.11
C LEU A 3 -5.85 -2.26 -11.57
N SER A 4 -6.70 -1.92 -10.60
CA SER A 4 -7.68 -2.88 -10.09
C SER A 4 -8.73 -3.22 -11.14
N THR A 5 -9.16 -2.23 -11.94
CA THR A 5 -10.10 -2.45 -13.04
C THR A 5 -9.54 -3.44 -14.04
N ARG A 6 -8.25 -3.31 -14.39
CA ARG A 6 -7.56 -4.22 -15.30
C ARG A 6 -7.46 -5.65 -14.76
N LEU A 7 -7.43 -5.83 -13.45
CA LEU A 7 -7.35 -7.13 -12.77
C LEU A 7 -8.73 -7.71 -12.40
N ALA A 8 -9.84 -7.09 -12.84
CA ALA A 8 -11.19 -7.39 -12.37
C ALA A 8 -11.31 -7.42 -10.82
N GLY A 9 -10.45 -6.64 -10.15
CA GLY A 9 -10.28 -6.62 -8.70
C GLY A 9 -10.95 -5.41 -8.04
N LYS A 10 -10.67 -5.23 -6.75
CA LYS A 10 -11.17 -4.09 -5.95
C LYS A 10 -10.06 -3.13 -5.60
N TYR A 11 -10.28 -1.85 -5.87
CA TYR A 11 -9.44 -0.77 -5.36
C TYR A 11 -9.84 -0.41 -3.94
N MET A 12 -8.84 -0.15 -3.10
CA MET A 12 -9.07 0.32 -1.74
C MET A 12 -8.04 1.37 -1.34
N GLY A 13 -8.51 2.58 -1.09
CA GLY A 13 -7.69 3.67 -0.55
C GLY A 13 -7.52 3.57 0.96
N PHE A 14 -6.44 4.17 1.46
CA PHE A 14 -6.09 4.22 2.87
C PHE A 14 -5.97 5.67 3.39
N PRO A 15 -6.56 6.04 4.55
CA PRO A 15 -7.53 5.28 5.34
C PRO A 15 -8.84 5.00 4.58
N ARG A 16 -9.66 4.08 5.10
CA ARG A 16 -10.98 3.76 4.53
C ARG A 16 -11.94 4.94 4.63
N LYS A 17 -12.87 5.08 3.66
CA LYS A 17 -13.87 6.17 3.63
C LYS A 17 -14.62 6.36 4.95
N CYS A 18 -15.00 5.27 5.63
CA CYS A 18 -15.66 5.32 6.94
C CYS A 18 -14.79 5.94 8.04
N LEU A 19 -13.47 5.87 7.91
CA LEU A 19 -12.51 6.43 8.85
C LEU A 19 -11.96 7.79 8.42
N GLN A 20 -11.91 8.08 7.12
CA GLN A 20 -11.37 9.34 6.56
C GLN A 20 -11.98 10.59 7.20
N GLN A 21 -13.27 10.57 7.53
CA GLN A 21 -13.94 11.68 8.21
C GLN A 21 -13.31 12.06 9.55
N TYR A 22 -12.64 11.11 10.22
CA TYR A 22 -12.00 11.33 11.50
C TYR A 22 -10.56 11.83 11.39
N ASP A 23 -9.97 11.81 10.19
CA ASP A 23 -8.56 12.16 9.98
C ASP A 23 -8.21 13.57 10.50
N LYS A 24 -9.16 14.50 10.37
CA LYS A 24 -9.04 15.90 10.81
C LYS A 24 -8.89 16.07 12.33
N TYR A 25 -9.33 15.11 13.14
CA TYR A 25 -9.24 15.19 14.60
C TYR A 25 -7.88 14.73 15.14
N PHE A 26 -7.03 14.13 14.31
CA PHE A 26 -5.77 13.55 14.73
C PHE A 26 -4.58 14.33 14.18
N VAL A 27 -3.98 15.17 15.05
CA VAL A 27 -2.82 16.01 14.71
C VAL A 27 -1.61 15.14 14.32
N LYS A 28 -0.96 15.48 13.20
CA LYS A 28 0.21 14.76 12.68
C LYS A 28 1.35 14.70 13.71
N GLY A 29 2.10 13.59 13.72
CA GLY A 29 3.24 13.38 14.64
C GLY A 29 2.88 12.95 16.07
N THR A 30 1.62 13.08 16.48
CA THR A 30 1.17 12.70 17.83
C THR A 30 1.05 11.18 18.02
N LYS A 31 1.08 10.72 19.29
CA LYS A 31 0.78 9.32 19.64
C LYS A 31 -0.63 8.93 19.19
N LEU A 32 -1.59 9.83 19.35
CA LEU A 32 -2.99 9.58 18.99
C LEU A 32 -3.17 9.40 17.48
N ARG A 33 -2.47 10.19 16.64
CA ARG A 33 -2.45 9.98 15.18
C ARG A 33 -1.87 8.63 14.80
N ARG A 34 -0.80 8.18 15.49
CA ARG A 34 -0.23 6.85 15.25
C ARG A 34 -1.21 5.74 15.63
N ALA A 35 -1.90 5.86 16.76
CA ALA A 35 -2.94 4.92 17.18
C ALA A 35 -4.10 4.85 16.19
N TYR A 36 -4.60 6.00 15.73
CA TYR A 36 -5.63 6.08 14.69
C TYR A 36 -5.19 5.41 13.38
N MET A 37 -3.95 5.66 12.93
CA MET A 37 -3.42 5.03 11.73
C MET A 37 -3.25 3.51 11.88
N GLY A 38 -2.87 3.04 13.07
CA GLY A 38 -2.87 1.61 13.40
C GLY A 38 -4.27 1.01 13.29
N LEU A 39 -5.28 1.62 13.93
CA LEU A 39 -6.67 1.17 13.83
C LEU A 39 -7.16 1.13 12.37
N ALA A 40 -6.87 2.17 11.59
CA ALA A 40 -7.24 2.23 10.19
C ALA A 40 -6.62 1.12 9.34
N LEU A 41 -5.41 0.67 9.72
CA LEU A 41 -4.70 -0.42 9.07
C LEU A 41 -5.40 -1.76 9.31
N TYR A 42 -5.75 -2.07 10.55
CA TYR A 42 -6.51 -3.29 10.87
C TYR A 42 -7.92 -3.28 10.29
N ALA A 43 -8.58 -2.12 10.23
CA ALA A 43 -9.86 -1.99 9.56
C ALA A 43 -9.77 -2.24 8.05
N ALA A 44 -8.68 -1.81 7.40
CA ALA A 44 -8.42 -2.11 6.01
C ALA A 44 -8.15 -3.61 5.80
N GLU A 45 -7.25 -4.19 6.62
CA GLU A 45 -6.89 -5.61 6.63
C GLU A 45 -8.11 -6.52 6.73
N TYR A 46 -9.04 -6.24 7.66
CA TYR A 46 -10.27 -7.02 7.81
C TYR A 46 -11.05 -7.15 6.49
N LYS A 47 -11.20 -6.04 5.75
CA LYS A 47 -11.89 -6.09 4.45
C LYS A 47 -11.05 -6.72 3.36
N VAL A 48 -9.72 -6.53 3.37
CA VAL A 48 -8.82 -7.21 2.45
C VAL A 48 -9.00 -8.72 2.58
N ARG A 49 -8.99 -9.25 3.81
CA ARG A 49 -9.25 -10.68 4.07
C ARG A 49 -10.62 -11.13 3.57
N GLN A 50 -11.67 -10.34 3.80
CA GLN A 50 -13.02 -10.66 3.30
C GLN A 50 -13.09 -10.71 1.77
N LEU A 51 -12.45 -9.76 1.07
CA LEU A 51 -12.42 -9.76 -0.39
C LEU A 51 -11.56 -10.91 -0.92
N TRP A 52 -10.45 -11.18 -0.25
CA TRP A 52 -9.54 -12.23 -0.63
C TRP A 52 -10.16 -13.62 -0.45
N SER A 53 -10.95 -13.85 0.61
CA SER A 53 -11.71 -15.09 0.80
C SER A 53 -12.80 -15.30 -0.27
N GLN A 54 -13.17 -14.25 -1.02
CA GLN A 54 -14.08 -14.31 -2.17
C GLN A 54 -13.32 -14.51 -3.50
N GLY A 55 -12.00 -14.71 -3.46
CA GLY A 55 -11.17 -14.87 -4.66
C GLY A 55 -10.90 -13.57 -5.42
N LEU A 56 -11.17 -12.40 -4.81
CA LEU A 56 -10.97 -11.11 -5.47
C LEU A 56 -9.56 -10.57 -5.24
N ALA A 57 -8.91 -10.13 -6.32
CA ALA A 57 -7.68 -9.36 -6.24
C ALA A 57 -7.94 -7.99 -5.61
N VAL A 58 -7.07 -7.55 -4.71
CA VAL A 58 -7.21 -6.25 -4.03
C VAL A 58 -6.00 -5.37 -4.33
N VAL A 59 -6.24 -4.17 -4.84
CA VAL A 59 -5.21 -3.16 -5.07
C VAL A 59 -5.36 -2.06 -4.02
N MET A 60 -4.41 -2.00 -3.10
CA MET A 60 -4.35 -0.99 -2.04
C MET A 60 -3.54 0.23 -2.47
N ASP A 61 -4.08 1.43 -2.24
CA ASP A 61 -3.29 2.67 -2.26
C ASP A 61 -2.91 3.06 -0.82
N GLY A 62 -1.66 2.82 -0.49
CA GLY A 62 -1.15 2.88 0.87
C GLY A 62 -1.49 1.63 1.68
N TYR A 63 -0.52 1.18 2.48
CA TYR A 63 -0.72 0.11 3.46
C TYR A 63 0.34 0.24 4.57
N TRP A 64 0.63 -0.84 5.32
CA TRP A 64 1.60 -0.84 6.42
C TRP A 64 2.93 -0.18 6.02
N LEU A 65 3.50 -0.59 4.89
CA LEU A 65 4.81 -0.15 4.46
C LEU A 65 4.91 1.38 4.25
N ASN A 66 3.86 2.00 3.69
CA ASN A 66 3.82 3.44 3.48
C ASN A 66 3.93 4.21 4.80
N GLN A 67 3.24 3.73 5.84
CA GLN A 67 3.24 4.36 7.15
C GLN A 67 4.53 4.08 7.90
N THR A 68 4.97 2.82 7.91
CA THR A 68 6.18 2.39 8.60
C THR A 68 7.43 3.06 8.02
N ALA A 69 7.54 3.17 6.70
CA ALA A 69 8.67 3.84 6.07
C ALA A 69 8.79 5.30 6.49
N GLN A 70 7.67 6.04 6.53
CA GLN A 70 7.64 7.43 7.00
C GLN A 70 7.98 7.54 8.49
N VAL A 71 7.45 6.65 9.34
CA VAL A 71 7.74 6.66 10.78
C VAL A 71 9.21 6.35 11.06
N ILE A 72 9.80 5.36 10.38
CA ILE A 72 11.22 5.04 10.51
C ILE A 72 12.07 6.23 10.06
N ALA A 73 11.81 6.77 8.86
CA ALA A 73 12.54 7.91 8.32
C ALA A 73 12.49 9.12 9.28
N TRP A 74 11.30 9.46 9.77
CA TRP A 74 11.10 10.54 10.73
C TRP A 74 11.80 10.28 12.08
N MET A 75 11.67 9.07 12.64
CA MET A 75 12.21 8.75 13.96
C MET A 75 13.74 8.80 13.99
N PHE A 76 14.40 8.30 12.94
CA PHE A 76 15.86 8.30 12.86
C PHE A 76 16.40 9.68 12.51
N SER A 77 15.77 10.38 11.57
CA SER A 77 16.16 11.76 11.24
C SER A 77 15.96 12.73 12.42
N SER A 78 14.85 12.65 13.16
CA SER A 78 14.60 13.53 14.32
C SER A 78 15.57 13.31 15.48
N ARG A 79 16.26 12.17 15.51
CA ARG A 79 17.28 11.83 16.50
C ARG A 79 18.71 11.98 15.99
N ASN A 80 18.90 12.49 14.77
CA ASN A 80 20.20 12.54 14.09
C ASN A 80 20.91 11.18 14.04
N LEU A 81 20.14 10.10 13.87
CA LEU A 81 20.64 8.73 13.77
C LEU A 81 20.60 8.24 12.32
N SER A 82 21.56 7.39 11.96
CA SER A 82 21.52 6.63 10.71
C SER A 82 20.41 5.58 10.75
N LEU A 83 19.76 5.34 9.61
CA LEU A 83 18.81 4.24 9.46
C LEU A 83 19.45 2.88 9.86
N PRO A 84 18.71 1.96 10.52
CA PRO A 84 19.23 0.64 10.90
C PRO A 84 19.72 -0.21 9.72
N ALA A 85 20.68 -1.09 9.95
CA ALA A 85 21.20 -1.96 8.90
C ALA A 85 20.11 -2.84 8.25
N PRO A 86 20.24 -3.20 6.95
CA PRO A 86 19.31 -4.14 6.31
C PRO A 86 19.16 -5.44 7.12
N GLY A 87 17.94 -5.94 7.26
CA GLY A 87 17.65 -7.12 8.09
C GLY A 87 17.41 -6.84 9.58
N HIS A 88 17.50 -5.58 10.02
CA HIS A 88 17.06 -5.20 11.36
C HIS A 88 15.54 -5.41 11.50
N ARG A 89 15.09 -5.90 12.68
CA ARG A 89 13.68 -6.22 12.98
C ARG A 89 12.65 -5.12 12.70
N VAL A 90 13.10 -3.86 12.66
CA VAL A 90 12.23 -2.71 12.33
C VAL A 90 11.67 -2.78 10.90
N TYR A 91 12.33 -3.55 10.04
CA TYR A 91 11.95 -3.77 8.65
C TYR A 91 11.12 -5.04 8.44
N GLU A 92 10.88 -5.81 9.50
CA GLU A 92 10.09 -7.04 9.42
C GLU A 92 8.61 -6.71 9.26
N TRP A 93 7.97 -7.45 8.36
CA TRP A 93 6.53 -7.36 8.19
C TRP A 93 5.84 -7.92 9.44
N PRO A 94 4.81 -7.25 9.98
CA PRO A 94 4.14 -7.70 11.19
C PRO A 94 3.36 -9.00 10.93
N GLU A 95 3.43 -9.93 11.88
CA GLU A 95 2.87 -11.29 11.73
C GLU A 95 1.34 -11.32 11.62
N ASP A 96 0.67 -10.30 12.15
CA ASP A 96 -0.78 -10.21 12.25
C ASP A 96 -1.45 -9.49 11.07
N LEU A 97 -0.67 -8.95 10.13
CA LEU A 97 -1.17 -8.34 8.89
C LEU A 97 -0.81 -9.19 7.67
N THR A 98 -1.77 -9.32 6.75
CA THR A 98 -1.55 -9.99 5.47
C THR A 98 -0.48 -9.25 4.69
N MET A 99 0.55 -9.99 4.31
CA MET A 99 1.62 -9.48 3.45
C MET A 99 1.15 -9.45 1.99
N PRO A 100 1.22 -8.31 1.28
CA PRO A 100 0.93 -8.24 -0.14
C PRO A 100 1.87 -9.11 -0.96
N ASP A 101 1.38 -9.68 -2.07
CA ASP A 101 2.23 -10.45 -3.00
C ASP A 101 3.31 -9.58 -3.67
N ILE A 102 2.95 -8.34 -4.01
CA ILE A 102 3.83 -7.34 -4.64
C ILE A 102 3.51 -5.96 -4.06
N ILE A 103 4.55 -5.13 -3.89
CA ILE A 103 4.40 -3.70 -3.63
C ILE A 103 5.05 -2.91 -4.76
N PHE A 104 4.34 -1.92 -5.29
CA PHE A 104 4.88 -0.95 -6.22
C PHE A 104 5.17 0.38 -5.51
N TYR A 105 6.40 0.85 -5.60
CA TYR A 105 6.80 2.18 -5.15
C TYR A 105 6.95 3.10 -6.37
N LEU A 106 6.03 4.05 -6.50
CA LEU A 106 6.02 5.01 -7.60
C LEU A 106 6.92 6.19 -7.25
N LYS A 107 8.08 6.28 -7.90
CA LYS A 107 9.01 7.40 -7.76
C LYS A 107 8.61 8.49 -8.77
N VAL A 108 7.78 9.41 -8.29
CA VAL A 108 7.34 10.58 -9.06
C VAL A 108 8.31 11.73 -8.78
N PRO A 109 8.82 12.44 -9.82
CA PRO A 109 9.65 13.62 -9.60
C PRO A 109 8.85 14.68 -8.85
N ILE A 110 9.42 15.13 -7.73
CA ILE A 110 8.87 16.25 -6.96
C ILE A 110 9.24 17.52 -7.73
N ARG A 111 8.27 18.43 -7.91
CA ARG A 111 8.54 19.73 -8.54
C ARG A 111 9.51 20.51 -7.65
N ASP A 112 10.49 21.18 -8.25
CA ASP A 112 11.54 21.93 -7.53
C ASP A 112 11.00 22.99 -6.56
N THR A 113 9.74 23.42 -6.74
CA THR A 113 9.05 24.39 -5.88
C THR A 113 8.57 23.81 -4.54
N VAL A 114 8.58 22.50 -4.37
CA VAL A 114 8.05 21.84 -3.17
C VAL A 114 9.19 21.53 -2.21
N GLN A 115 9.30 22.33 -1.14
CA GLN A 115 10.22 22.05 -0.05
C GLN A 115 9.69 20.89 0.80
N LEU A 116 10.37 19.75 0.75
CA LEU A 116 10.05 18.61 1.60
C LEU A 116 10.87 18.63 2.89
N PRO A 117 10.32 18.11 4.00
CA PRO A 117 11.11 17.84 5.20
C PRO A 117 12.32 16.95 4.89
N ALA A 118 13.47 17.25 5.49
CA ALA A 118 14.72 16.51 5.25
C ALA A 118 14.57 15.00 5.40
N TRP A 119 13.78 14.54 6.37
CA TRP A 119 13.53 13.12 6.62
C TRP A 119 12.87 12.40 5.45
N MET A 120 12.14 13.09 4.56
CA MET A 120 11.48 12.44 3.41
C MET A 120 12.50 11.85 2.42
N SER A 121 13.71 12.41 2.35
CA SER A 121 14.81 11.85 1.53
C SER A 121 15.23 10.45 1.97
N LEU A 122 14.94 10.05 3.22
CA LEU A 122 15.26 8.74 3.76
C LEU A 122 14.21 7.67 3.44
N VAL A 123 12.99 8.06 3.05
CA VAL A 123 11.89 7.12 2.80
C VAL A 123 12.26 6.10 1.70
N PRO A 124 12.79 6.49 0.52
CA PRO A 124 13.22 5.53 -0.50
C PRO A 124 14.27 4.54 0.02
N GLU A 125 15.17 4.97 0.89
CA GLU A 125 16.18 4.11 1.50
C GLU A 125 15.57 3.08 2.46
N VAL A 126 14.47 3.41 3.14
CA VAL A 126 13.72 2.43 3.94
C VAL A 126 13.09 1.36 3.06
N TYR A 127 12.47 1.75 1.94
CA TYR A 127 11.90 0.78 0.99
C TYR A 127 12.95 -0.18 0.43
N LYS A 128 14.17 0.29 0.16
CA LYS A 128 15.29 -0.56 -0.31
C LYS A 128 15.78 -1.57 0.74
N ARG A 129 15.63 -1.27 2.04
CA ARG A 129 16.10 -2.14 3.14
C ARG A 129 15.13 -3.26 3.49
N ILE A 130 13.88 -3.15 3.03
CA ILE A 130 12.84 -4.14 3.27
C ILE A 130 12.92 -5.23 2.20
N LYS A 131 13.16 -6.47 2.65
CA LYS A 131 13.38 -7.63 1.77
C LYS A 131 12.08 -8.33 1.39
N LYS A 132 11.07 -8.31 2.25
CA LYS A 132 9.78 -8.98 2.06
C LYS A 132 8.63 -8.03 2.47
N PRO A 133 7.55 -7.92 1.67
CA PRO A 133 7.37 -8.51 0.35
C PRO A 133 8.22 -7.83 -0.73
N LYS A 134 8.16 -8.33 -1.98
CA LYS A 134 8.92 -7.75 -3.10
C LYS A 134 8.44 -6.32 -3.37
N VAL A 135 9.34 -5.36 -3.20
CA VAL A 135 9.14 -3.97 -3.60
C VAL A 135 9.70 -3.75 -5.01
N VAL A 136 8.89 -3.18 -5.89
CA VAL A 136 9.23 -2.83 -7.27
C VAL A 136 9.18 -1.31 -7.38
N VAL A 137 10.32 -0.69 -7.66
CA VAL A 137 10.40 0.76 -7.88
C VAL A 137 10.09 1.04 -9.34
N LEU A 138 9.10 1.89 -9.60
CA LEU A 138 8.73 2.34 -10.93
C LEU A 138 8.86 3.87 -11.02
N GLU A 139 9.41 4.36 -12.12
CA GLU A 139 9.44 5.78 -12.47
C GLU A 139 8.41 6.04 -13.57
N PRO A 140 7.27 6.70 -13.27
CA PRO A 140 6.24 6.99 -14.26
C PRO A 140 6.76 8.00 -15.29
N LYS A 141 7.04 7.56 -16.53
CA LYS A 141 7.57 8.43 -17.59
C LYS A 141 6.55 8.84 -18.66
N ALA A 142 5.55 7.99 -18.91
CA ALA A 142 4.66 8.12 -20.08
C ALA A 142 3.16 8.28 -19.71
N GLY A 143 2.88 8.58 -18.43
CA GLY A 143 1.50 8.79 -17.94
C GLY A 143 0.91 7.57 -17.23
N VAL A 144 -0.36 7.69 -16.85
CA VAL A 144 -1.01 6.73 -15.95
C VAL A 144 -1.22 5.36 -16.62
N ASP A 145 -1.67 5.34 -17.88
CA ASP A 145 -2.00 4.09 -18.57
C ASP A 145 -0.76 3.23 -18.85
N ASP A 146 0.35 3.86 -19.27
CA ASP A 146 1.62 3.17 -19.47
C ASP A 146 2.21 2.65 -18.15
N THR A 147 2.05 3.41 -17.06
CA THR A 147 2.46 2.96 -15.72
C THR A 147 1.65 1.73 -15.30
N VAL A 148 0.33 1.74 -15.52
CA VAL A 148 -0.54 0.59 -15.22
C VAL A 148 -0.18 -0.61 -16.11
N ALA A 149 0.12 -0.41 -17.39
CA ALA A 149 0.57 -1.47 -18.29
C ALA A 149 1.91 -2.08 -17.83
N ALA A 150 2.86 -1.24 -17.39
CA ALA A 150 4.13 -1.71 -16.84
C ALA A 150 3.96 -2.51 -15.55
N MET A 151 3.09 -2.03 -14.63
CA MET A 151 2.73 -2.78 -13.42
C MET A 151 2.13 -4.14 -13.76
N HIS A 152 1.14 -4.18 -14.66
CA HIS A 152 0.48 -5.42 -15.09
C HIS A 152 1.48 -6.40 -15.71
N LYS A 153 2.33 -5.94 -16.63
CA LYS A 153 3.37 -6.76 -17.26
C LYS A 153 4.33 -7.36 -16.23
N TYR A 154 4.69 -6.60 -15.20
CA TYR A 154 5.52 -7.12 -14.11
C TYR A 154 4.77 -8.17 -13.30
N MET A 155 3.49 -7.93 -12.98
CA MET A 155 2.65 -8.88 -12.25
C MET A 155 2.50 -10.20 -13.03
N ASP A 156 2.22 -10.14 -14.33
CA ASP A 156 2.12 -11.32 -15.21
C ASP A 156 3.38 -12.17 -15.18
N GLY A 157 4.57 -11.54 -15.14
CA GLY A 157 5.83 -12.26 -15.05
C GLY A 157 6.12 -12.84 -13.67
N PHE A 158 5.76 -12.12 -12.60
CA PHE A 158 6.12 -12.48 -11.23
C PHE A 158 5.11 -13.41 -10.55
N LEU A 159 3.84 -13.31 -10.92
CA LEU A 159 2.74 -14.07 -10.32
C LEU A 159 2.19 -15.18 -11.22
N LYS A 160 2.75 -15.37 -12.43
CA LYS A 160 2.26 -16.37 -13.40
C LYS A 160 2.02 -17.75 -12.79
N ASP A 161 2.95 -18.17 -11.93
CA ASP A 161 2.94 -19.50 -11.33
C ASP A 161 2.06 -19.57 -10.06
N LYS A 162 1.59 -18.42 -9.56
CA LYS A 162 0.82 -18.29 -8.33
C LYS A 162 -0.66 -18.00 -8.58
N CYS A 163 -0.96 -17.19 -9.60
CA CYS A 163 -2.30 -16.72 -9.90
C CYS A 163 -2.47 -16.50 -11.41
N ASP A 164 -3.62 -16.92 -11.93
CA ASP A 164 -4.04 -16.56 -13.28
C ASP A 164 -4.57 -15.11 -13.29
N LEU A 165 -3.78 -14.21 -13.87
CA LEU A 165 -4.13 -12.80 -14.02
C LEU A 165 -4.93 -12.53 -15.32
N SER A 166 -5.22 -13.57 -16.11
CA SER A 166 -6.01 -13.44 -17.34
C SER A 166 -7.53 -13.29 -17.08
N CYS A 167 -7.96 -13.39 -15.81
CA CYS A 167 -9.36 -13.33 -15.38
C CYS A 167 -10.03 -12.01 -15.80
N THR A 168 -10.70 -12.05 -16.95
CA THR A 168 -11.58 -11.01 -17.49
C THR A 168 -13.05 -11.30 -17.20
N THR A 169 -13.40 -12.36 -16.47
CA THR A 169 -14.80 -12.66 -16.15
C THR A 169 -15.30 -11.74 -15.04
N PRO A 170 -16.33 -10.90 -15.30
CA PRO A 170 -17.06 -10.23 -14.24
C PRO A 170 -17.70 -11.32 -13.39
N TRP A 171 -17.44 -11.31 -12.09
CA TRP A 171 -18.30 -12.05 -11.16
C TRP A 171 -19.72 -11.49 -11.29
N PRO A 172 -20.75 -12.34 -11.41
CA PRO A 172 -22.12 -11.87 -11.51
C PRO A 172 -22.38 -10.93 -10.35
N GLU A 173 -22.87 -9.73 -10.65
CA GLU A 173 -23.42 -8.84 -9.63
C GLU A 173 -24.40 -9.69 -8.83
N SER A 174 -24.08 -9.87 -7.56
CA SER A 174 -24.93 -10.61 -6.63
C SER A 174 -26.35 -10.08 -6.79
N GLU A 175 -27.24 -10.90 -7.33
CA GLU A 175 -28.67 -10.70 -7.18
C GLU A 175 -28.92 -10.36 -5.72
N HIS A 176 -29.64 -9.27 -5.51
CA HIS A 176 -30.10 -8.83 -4.21
C HIS A 176 -30.93 -9.95 -3.57
N VAL A 177 -30.27 -10.85 -2.83
CA VAL A 177 -30.96 -11.67 -1.84
C VAL A 177 -31.16 -10.76 -0.64
N ALA A 178 -32.32 -10.11 -0.62
CA ALA A 178 -32.85 -9.45 0.55
C ALA A 178 -32.94 -10.50 1.67
N TYR A 179 -32.10 -10.35 2.69
CA TYR A 179 -32.39 -10.95 3.98
C TYR A 179 -33.30 -9.96 4.71
N GLU A 180 -34.61 -10.18 4.62
CA GLU A 180 -35.55 -9.65 5.61
C GLU A 180 -35.28 -10.36 6.94
N TYR A 181 -34.90 -9.60 7.96
CA TYR A 181 -35.27 -9.78 9.37
C TYR A 181 -35.12 -8.45 10.11
#